data_AF-A0A355Q606-F1
#
_entry.id   AF-A0A355Q606-F1
#
_cell.length_a   1.000
_cell.length_b   1.000
_cell.length_c   1.000
_cell.angle_alpha   90.00
_cell.angle_beta   90.00
_cell.angle_gamma   90.00
#
_symmetry.space_group_name_H-M   'P 1'
#
loop_
_entity.id
_entity.type
_entity.pdbx_description
1 polymer ?
#
loop_
_entity_poly.entity_id
_entity_poly.type
_entity_poly.pdbx_seq_one_letter_code
_entity_poly.pdbx_strand_id
1 'polypeptide(L)'
;MQRSQQRRRQRLPVTEVPPGQFLQGPCPSLALSELPFLSPPPLFDVRTAEEYTQGHIPGALNQPLFDHFERSTIGTLYKQFSPESAISAGLRYVE
;
A
#
# COMPACT_ATOMS: atom_id res chain seq x y z
N MET A 1 23.73 4.83 35.38
CA MET A 1 22.37 5.38 35.19
C MET A 1 22.00 5.31 33.70
N GLN A 2 21.48 4.19 33.22
CA GLN A 2 20.96 4.08 31.85
C GLN A 2 19.44 3.94 31.96
N ARG A 3 18.72 5.02 31.66
CA ARG A 3 17.25 5.01 31.63
C ARG A 3 16.83 4.27 30.36
N SER A 4 16.62 2.97 30.51
CA SER A 4 15.87 2.11 29.61
C SER A 4 14.46 2.68 29.47
N GLN A 5 14.28 3.61 28.53
CA GLN A 5 12.97 4.05 28.10
C GLN A 5 12.33 2.91 27.32
N GLN A 6 11.65 2.06 28.08
CA GLN A 6 10.72 1.06 27.61
C GLN A 6 9.61 1.78 26.86
N ARG A 7 9.85 2.06 25.57
CA ARG A 7 8.85 2.60 24.65
C ARG A 7 7.72 1.58 24.62
N ARG A 8 6.69 1.84 25.42
CA ARG A 8 5.41 1.11 25.40
C ARG A 8 5.05 0.94 23.93
N ARG A 9 4.92 -0.31 23.47
CA ARG A 9 4.29 -0.64 22.19
C ARG A 9 2.86 -0.08 22.26
N GLN A 10 2.70 1.19 21.91
CA GLN A 10 1.38 1.77 21.76
C GLN A 10 0.82 1.12 20.49
N ARG A 11 -0.14 0.23 20.68
CA ARG A 11 -1.00 -0.25 19.60
C ARG A 11 -1.56 1.03 18.97
N LEU A 12 -1.13 1.35 17.74
CA LEU A 12 -1.81 2.39 16.97
C LEU A 12 -3.29 2.01 16.96
N PRO A 13 -4.21 2.98 17.15
CA PRO A 13 -5.63 2.69 17.15
C PRO A 13 -5.95 2.09 15.78
N VAL A 14 -6.14 0.77 15.73
CA VAL A 14 -6.85 0.15 14.64
C VAL A 14 -8.24 0.70 14.80
N THR A 15 -8.57 1.72 14.03
CA THR A 15 -9.91 2.29 14.00
C THR A 15 -10.82 1.09 13.74
N GLU A 16 -11.74 0.78 14.68
CA GLU A 16 -12.74 -0.24 14.45
C GLU A 16 -13.71 0.31 13.39
N VAL A 17 -13.31 0.20 12.12
CA VAL A 17 -14.16 0.59 11.00
C VAL A 17 -15.11 -0.58 10.74
N PRO A 18 -16.44 -0.36 10.76
CA PRO A 18 -17.39 -1.39 10.45
C PRO A 18 -17.11 -2.05 9.09
N PRO A 19 -17.34 -3.37 8.94
CA PRO A 19 -17.26 -4.03 7.64
C PRO A 19 -18.08 -3.26 6.59
N GLY A 20 -17.48 -3.00 5.43
CA GLY A 20 -18.10 -2.21 4.35
C GLY A 20 -17.93 -0.68 4.44
N GLN A 21 -17.43 -0.15 5.57
CA GLN A 21 -17.05 1.26 5.71
C GLN A 21 -15.54 1.51 5.61
N PHE A 22 -14.71 0.46 5.55
CA PHE A 22 -13.25 0.59 5.49
C PHE A 22 -12.71 1.28 4.22
N LEU A 23 -13.53 1.38 3.16
CA LEU A 23 -13.23 2.16 1.95
C LEU A 23 -13.90 3.55 1.94
N GLN A 24 -14.69 3.87 2.96
CA GLN A 24 -15.43 5.13 3.05
C GLN A 24 -14.66 6.11 3.93
N GLY A 25 -14.17 7.19 3.32
CA GLY A 25 -13.38 8.22 4.00
C GLY A 25 -11.90 8.20 3.63
N PRO A 26 -11.07 9.05 4.26
CA PRO A 26 -9.65 9.11 3.96
C PRO A 26 -8.98 7.80 4.39
N CYS A 27 -8.18 7.22 3.48
CA CYS A 27 -7.32 6.12 3.84
C CYS A 27 -6.23 6.64 4.80
N PRO A 28 -6.09 6.07 6.02
CA PRO A 28 -5.04 6.49 6.93
C PRO A 28 -3.67 6.20 6.31
N SER A 29 -2.80 7.20 6.29
CA SER A 29 -1.40 7.02 5.90
C SER A 29 -0.54 6.73 7.12
N LEU A 30 0.50 5.92 6.91
CA LEU A 30 1.46 5.53 7.93
C LEU A 30 2.87 5.86 7.43
N ALA A 31 3.71 6.45 8.28
CA ALA A 31 5.13 6.60 7.99
C ALA A 31 5.88 5.27 8.17
N LEU A 32 6.97 5.08 7.41
CA LEU A 32 7.81 3.89 7.52
C LEU A 32 8.37 3.67 8.92
N SER A 33 8.66 4.76 9.64
CA SER A 33 9.14 4.73 11.02
C SER A 33 8.12 4.18 12.02
N GLU A 34 6.85 4.13 11.63
CA GLU A 34 5.77 3.66 12.49
C GLU A 34 5.48 2.16 12.32
N LEU A 35 5.94 1.55 11.22
CA LEU A 35 5.75 0.12 10.93
C LEU A 35 6.15 -0.82 12.09
N PRO A 36 7.27 -0.61 12.82
CA PRO A 36 7.66 -1.48 13.93
C PRO A 36 6.69 -1.48 15.11
N PHE A 37 5.78 -0.52 15.20
CA PHE A 37 4.80 -0.39 16.28
C PHE A 37 3.44 -1.02 15.94
N LEU A 38 3.24 -1.48 14.70
CA LEU A 38 2.06 -2.24 14.32
C LEU A 38 2.18 -3.71 14.75
N SER A 39 1.09 -4.25 15.29
CA SER A 39 0.97 -5.70 15.55
C SER A 39 0.67 -6.36 14.21
N PRO A 40 1.56 -7.18 13.64
CA PRO A 40 1.76 -7.25 12.19
C PRO A 40 0.48 -7.67 11.45
N PRO A 41 -0.19 -6.76 10.73
CA PRO A 41 -1.00 -7.17 9.59
C PRO A 41 -0.03 -7.51 8.42
N PRO A 42 -0.44 -8.35 7.46
CA PRO A 42 0.35 -8.54 6.26
C PRO A 42 0.48 -7.20 5.52
N LEU A 43 1.73 -6.76 5.29
CA LEU A 43 2.02 -5.63 4.41
C LEU A 43 1.93 -6.13 2.98
N PHE A 44 1.05 -5.57 2.16
CA PHE A 44 0.94 -5.92 0.75
C PHE A 44 1.67 -4.88 -0.12
N ASP A 45 2.59 -5.34 -0.95
CA ASP A 45 3.21 -4.54 -2.01
C ASP A 45 2.43 -4.77 -3.31
N VAL A 46 1.75 -3.74 -3.78
CA VAL A 46 0.86 -3.80 -4.94
C VAL A 46 1.54 -3.46 -6.28
N ARG A 47 2.85 -3.23 -6.26
CA ARG A 47 3.65 -2.97 -7.46
C ARG A 47 3.82 -4.24 -8.30
N THR A 48 4.38 -4.09 -9.50
CA THR A 48 4.71 -5.24 -10.35
C THR A 48 5.70 -6.18 -9.65
N ALA A 49 5.68 -7.46 -10.02
CA ALA A 49 6.62 -8.45 -9.47
C ALA A 49 8.08 -8.10 -9.73
N GLU A 50 8.36 -7.44 -10.87
CA GLU A 50 9.70 -6.96 -11.22
C GLU A 50 10.18 -5.86 -10.26
N GLU A 51 9.35 -4.83 -10.02
CA GLU A 51 9.66 -3.75 -9.07
C GLU A 51 9.85 -4.27 -7.64
N TYR A 52 9.07 -5.27 -7.24
CA TYR A 52 9.20 -5.93 -5.94
C TYR A 52 10.51 -6.71 -5.83
N THR A 53 10.91 -7.43 -6.88
CA THR A 53 12.14 -8.23 -6.93
C THR A 53 13.39 -7.35 -6.89
N GLN A 54 13.35 -6.17 -7.50
CA GLN A 54 14.44 -5.18 -7.45
C GLN A 54 14.66 -4.60 -6.04
N GLY A 55 13.63 -4.63 -5.19
CA GLY A 55 13.72 -4.23 -3.78
C GLY A 55 12.36 -3.90 -3.19
N HIS A 56 12.12 -4.37 -1.95
CA HIS A 56 10.88 -4.17 -1.22
C HIS A 56 11.11 -4.13 0.29
N ILE A 57 10.07 -3.73 1.05
CA ILE A 57 10.11 -3.67 2.51
C ILE A 57 10.15 -5.10 3.07
N PRO A 58 11.11 -5.46 3.94
CA PRO A 58 11.20 -6.80 4.52
C PRO A 58 9.89 -7.26 5.17
N GLY A 59 9.43 -8.46 4.81
CA GLY A 59 8.17 -9.03 5.30
C GLY A 59 6.92 -8.62 4.52
N ALA A 60 7.04 -7.75 3.52
CA ALA A 60 5.95 -7.46 2.60
C ALA A 60 5.65 -8.65 1.67
N LEU A 61 4.37 -8.88 1.38
CA LEU A 61 3.90 -9.85 0.40
C LEU A 61 3.53 -9.12 -0.89
N ASN A 62 4.08 -9.54 -2.03
CA ASN A 62 3.71 -8.94 -3.30
C ASN A 62 2.35 -9.46 -3.78
N GLN A 63 1.45 -8.53 -4.12
CA GLN A 63 0.18 -8.81 -4.78
C GLN A 63 -0.03 -7.74 -5.87
N PRO A 64 0.57 -7.91 -7.06
CA PRO A 64 0.54 -6.91 -8.11
C PRO A 64 -0.90 -6.54 -8.51
N LEU A 65 -1.18 -5.24 -8.61
CA LEU A 65 -2.43 -4.77 -9.22
C LEU A 65 -2.44 -4.95 -10.73
N PHE A 66 -1.27 -4.89 -11.35
CA PHE A 66 -1.07 -4.95 -12.78
C PHE A 66 0.17 -5.76 -13.10
N ASP A 67 0.18 -6.43 -14.26
CA ASP A 67 1.40 -6.96 -14.85
C ASP A 67 2.29 -5.83 -15.42
N HIS A 68 3.46 -6.19 -15.95
CA HIS A 68 4.41 -5.22 -16.51
C HIS A 68 3.80 -4.40 -17.68
N PHE A 69 3.06 -5.05 -18.57
CA PHE A 69 2.50 -4.41 -19.76
C PHE A 69 1.33 -3.49 -19.40
N GLU A 70 0.43 -3.96 -18.54
CA GLU A 70 -0.68 -3.19 -17.97
C GLU A 70 -0.13 -1.96 -17.22
N ARG A 71 0.87 -2.16 -16.36
CA ARG A 71 1.52 -1.07 -15.61
C ARG A 71 2.14 -0.02 -16.53
N SER A 72 2.78 -0.44 -17.61
CA SER A 72 3.36 0.43 -18.64
C SER A 72 2.27 1.24 -19.36
N THR A 73 1.18 0.58 -19.75
CA THR A 73 0.03 1.19 -20.40
C THR A 73 -0.64 2.24 -19.51
N ILE A 74 -0.95 1.88 -18.25
CA ILE A 74 -1.55 2.78 -17.27
C ILE A 74 -0.64 3.97 -16.98
N GLY A 75 0.67 3.73 -16.81
CA GLY A 75 1.65 4.79 -16.61
C GLY A 75 1.73 5.78 -17.78
N THR A 76 1.62 5.25 -19.00
CA THR A 76 1.61 6.05 -20.23
C THR A 76 0.33 6.90 -20.31
N LEU A 77 -0.83 6.31 -20.07
CA LEU A 77 -2.11 7.02 -20.04
C LEU A 77 -2.13 8.14 -19.01
N TYR A 78 -1.59 7.87 -17.81
CA TYR A 78 -1.51 8.84 -16.73
C TYR A 78 -0.65 10.05 -17.11
N LYS A 79 0.52 9.80 -17.71
CA LYS A 79 1.48 10.85 -18.06
C LYS A 79 1.13 11.62 -19.34
N GLN A 80 0.63 10.94 -20.36
CA GLN A 80 0.45 11.52 -21.70
C GLN A 80 -0.96 12.06 -21.95
N PHE A 81 -1.97 11.57 -21.23
CA PHE A 81 -3.38 11.92 -21.46
C PHE A 81 -4.00 12.56 -20.22
N SER A 82 -4.40 11.76 -19.22
CA SER A 82 -4.94 12.26 -17.96
C SER A 82 -5.03 11.18 -16.87
N PRO A 83 -5.11 11.57 -15.59
CA PRO A 83 -5.41 10.65 -14.49
C PRO A 83 -6.71 9.87 -14.71
N GLU A 84 -7.78 10.51 -15.18
CA GLU A 84 -9.09 9.89 -15.42
C GLU A 84 -9.02 8.81 -16.50
N SER A 85 -8.25 9.05 -17.56
CA SER A 85 -8.02 8.08 -18.64
C SER A 85 -7.29 6.83 -18.11
N ALA A 86 -6.30 7.03 -17.25
CA ALA A 86 -5.58 5.93 -16.59
C ALA A 86 -6.48 5.16 -15.63
N ILE A 87 -7.30 5.84 -14.81
CA ILE A 87 -8.25 5.21 -13.90
C ILE A 87 -9.27 4.37 -14.68
N SER A 88 -9.87 4.94 -15.73
CA SER A 88 -10.83 4.23 -16.58
C SER A 88 -10.22 2.99 -17.24
N ALA A 89 -8.98 3.07 -17.70
CA ALA A 89 -8.27 1.92 -18.25
C ALA A 89 -7.94 0.87 -17.19
N GLY A 90 -7.49 1.29 -16.01
CA GLY A 90 -7.15 0.40 -14.90
C GLY A 90 -8.34 -0.43 -14.45
N LEU A 91 -9.53 0.18 -14.38
CA LEU A 91 -10.77 -0.50 -13.98
C LEU A 91 -11.20 -1.60 -14.97
N ARG A 92 -10.81 -1.51 -16.24
CA ARG A 92 -11.12 -2.55 -17.24
C ARG A 92 -10.33 -3.85 -17.05
N TYR A 93 -9.24 -3.84 -16.28
CA TYR A 93 -8.47 -5.04 -15.97
C TYR A 93 -9.05 -5.84 -14.78
N VAL A 94 -10.09 -5.30 -14.12
CA VAL A 94 -10.70 -5.87 -12.90
C VAL A 94 -12.04 -6.56 -13.17
N GLU A 95 -12.43 -6.69 -14.44
CA GLU A 95 -13.69 -7.36 -14.87
C GLU A 95 -13.58 -8.88 -14.95
#